data_AF-A0AAJ2KU02-F1
#
_entry.id   AF-A0AAJ2KU02-F1
#
_cell.length_a   1.000
_cell.length_b   1.000
_cell.length_c   1.000
_cell.angle_alpha   90.00
_cell.angle_beta   90.00
_cell.angle_gamma   90.00
#
_symmetry.space_group_name_H-M   'P 1'
#
loop_
_entity.id
_entity.type
_entity.pdbx_description
1 polymer ?
#
loop_
_entity_poly.entity_id
_entity_poly.type
_entity_poly.pdbx_seq_one_letter_code
_entity_poly.pdbx_strand_id
1 'polypeptide(L)'
;MLRRYPSVSYFLEMPFQEAADIYFKAVEQEQDQKLWEMWLARYQHMDKDNFMSFEQFKINSKSQRSIKRSEEEVLEDADNILKSLKVKAPA
;
A
#
# COMPACT_ATOMS: atom_id res chain seq x y z
N MET A 1 10.93 -9.21 11.27
CA MET A 1 10.71 -9.75 12.64
C MET A 1 11.81 -10.67 13.17
N LEU A 2 12.34 -11.62 12.39
CA LEU A 2 13.32 -12.63 12.84
C LEU A 2 14.71 -12.10 13.24
N ARG A 3 15.01 -10.82 13.01
CA ARG A 3 16.35 -10.24 13.26
C ARG A 3 16.53 -9.63 14.66
N ARG A 4 15.45 -9.40 15.41
CA ARG A 4 15.49 -8.79 16.76
C ARG A 4 15.35 -9.79 17.91
N TYR A 5 14.74 -10.95 17.66
CA TYR A 5 14.50 -11.95 18.70
C TYR A 5 15.34 -13.20 18.43
N PRO A 6 16.16 -13.66 19.39
CA PRO A 6 17.16 -14.71 19.17
C PRO A 6 16.61 -16.10 18.85
N SER A 7 15.34 -16.40 19.12
CA SER A 7 14.76 -17.73 18.86
C SER A 7 13.22 -17.70 18.77
N VAL A 8 12.65 -18.63 18.01
CA VAL A 8 11.19 -18.83 17.85
C VAL A 8 10.52 -19.23 19.18
N SER A 9 11.29 -19.85 20.08
CA SER A 9 10.85 -20.30 21.41
C SER A 9 10.30 -19.17 22.28
N TYR A 10 10.90 -17.97 22.17
CA TYR A 10 10.45 -16.79 22.92
C TYR A 10 9.02 -16.34 22.57
N PHE A 11 8.59 -16.57 21.33
CA PHE A 11 7.23 -16.24 20.89
C PHE A 11 6.19 -17.26 21.36
N LEU A 12 6.61 -18.51 21.59
CA LEU A 12 5.71 -19.60 21.99
C LEU A 12 5.41 -19.58 23.50
N GLU A 13 6.31 -18.99 24.29
CA GLU A 13 6.17 -18.85 25.75
C GLU A 13 5.44 -17.55 26.15
N MET A 14 5.27 -16.61 25.21
CA MET A 14 4.66 -15.31 25.44
C MET A 14 3.13 -15.37 25.38
N PRO A 15 2.41 -14.59 26.20
CA PRO A 15 0.96 -14.44 26.07
C PRO A 15 0.56 -14.03 24.65
N PHE A 16 -0.48 -14.64 24.11
CA PHE A 16 -0.95 -14.39 22.73
C PHE A 16 -1.17 -12.90 22.42
N GLN A 17 -1.64 -12.12 23.39
CA GLN A 17 -1.86 -10.67 23.24
C GLN A 17 -0.55 -9.92 22.96
N GLU A 18 0.51 -10.22 23.71
CA GLU A 18 1.81 -9.57 23.54
C GLU A 18 2.46 -9.99 22.21
N ALA A 19 2.35 -11.28 21.86
CA ALA A 19 2.84 -11.78 20.58
C ALA A 19 2.13 -11.11 19.38
N ALA A 20 0.81 -10.95 19.48
CA ALA A 20 0.01 -10.24 18.48
C ALA A 20 0.41 -8.77 18.37
N ASP A 21 0.62 -8.06 19.48
CA ASP A 21 1.06 -6.66 19.48
C ASP A 21 2.42 -6.48 18.81
N ILE A 22 3.38 -7.36 19.11
CA ILE A 22 4.71 -7.34 18.48
C ILE A 22 4.59 -7.58 16.98
N TYR A 23 3.74 -8.53 16.58
CA TYR A 23 3.44 -8.80 15.18
C TYR A 23 2.86 -7.59 14.46
N PHE A 24 1.80 -6.99 14.99
CA PHE A 24 1.19 -5.81 14.39
C PHE A 24 2.17 -4.64 14.28
N LYS A 25 2.97 -4.38 15.31
CA LYS A 25 4.01 -3.33 15.28
C LYS A 25 5.05 -3.57 14.19
N ALA A 26 5.48 -4.82 14.00
CA ALA A 26 6.44 -5.13 12.95
C ALA A 26 5.83 -4.99 11.55
N VAL A 27 4.58 -5.42 11.38
CA VAL A 27 3.82 -5.27 10.13
C VAL A 27 3.56 -3.79 9.81
N GLU A 28 3.31 -2.95 10.81
CA GLU A 28 3.23 -1.49 10.63
C GLU A 28 4.56 -0.90 10.19
N GLN A 29 5.68 -1.28 10.82
CA GLN A 29 7.00 -0.81 10.43
C GLN A 29 7.38 -1.18 8.99
N GLU A 30 7.10 -2.42 8.58
CA GLU A 30 7.34 -2.86 7.21
C GLU A 30 6.45 -2.12 6.19
N GLN A 31 5.20 -1.82 6.55
CA GLN A 31 4.31 -1.03 5.70
C GLN A 31 4.77 0.42 5.57
N ASP A 32 5.16 1.05 6.67
CA ASP A 32 5.68 2.42 6.67
C ASP A 32 6.97 2.52 5.84
N GLN A 33 7.86 1.52 5.93
CA GLN A 33 9.07 1.49 5.10
C GLN A 33 8.74 1.35 3.61
N LYS A 34 7.80 0.48 3.24
CA LYS A 34 7.37 0.34 1.83
C LYS A 34 6.73 1.63 1.31
N LEU A 35 5.91 2.28 2.13
CA LEU A 35 5.30 3.58 1.79
C LEU A 35 6.38 4.65 1.59
N TRP A 36 7.41 4.64 2.42
CA TRP A 36 8.54 5.56 2.32
C TRP A 36 9.32 5.36 1.02
N GLU A 37 9.65 4.12 0.67
CA GLU A 37 10.32 3.78 -0.59
C GLU A 37 9.48 4.21 -1.81
N MET A 38 8.16 3.96 -1.76
CA MET A 38 7.23 4.38 -2.81
C MET A 38 7.13 5.91 -2.92
N TRP A 39 7.11 6.61 -1.80
CA TRP A 39 7.13 8.07 -1.78
C TRP A 39 8.41 8.63 -2.38
N LEU A 40 9.58 8.08 -2.02
CA LEU A 40 10.88 8.49 -2.58
C LEU A 40 10.93 8.29 -4.10
N ALA A 41 10.45 7.15 -4.59
CA ALA A 41 10.38 6.86 -6.02
C ALA A 41 9.46 7.86 -6.76
N ARG A 42 8.44 8.39 -6.11
CA ARG A 42 7.57 9.44 -6.67
C ARG A 42 8.17 10.84 -6.50
N TYR A 43 8.89 11.08 -5.42
CA TYR A 43 9.45 12.38 -5.06
C TYR A 43 10.39 12.93 -6.12
N GLN A 44 11.20 12.08 -6.76
CA GLN A 44 12.07 12.47 -7.88
C GLN A 44 11.32 13.05 -9.09
N HIS A 45 10.02 12.77 -9.20
CA HIS A 45 9.14 13.26 -10.26
C HIS A 45 8.22 14.40 -9.78
N MET A 46 8.36 14.85 -8.53
CA MET A 46 7.61 15.99 -8.01
C MET A 46 8.34 17.30 -8.33
N ASP A 47 7.57 18.32 -8.68
CA ASP A 47 8.02 19.69 -8.84
C ASP A 47 7.48 20.57 -7.69
N LYS A 48 7.65 21.89 -7.79
CA LYS A 48 7.18 22.84 -6.78
C LYS A 48 5.66 22.94 -6.71
N ASP A 49 4.96 22.64 -7.81
CA ASP A 49 3.51 22.79 -7.92
C ASP A 49 2.79 21.53 -7.44
N ASN A 50 3.44 20.35 -7.55
CA ASN A 50 2.90 19.03 -7.23
C ASN A 50 3.61 18.34 -6.05
N PHE A 51 4.39 19.08 -5.27
CA PHE A 51 5.08 18.54 -4.10
C PHE A 51 4.07 18.02 -3.06
N MET A 52 4.28 16.78 -2.62
CA MET A 52 3.49 16.14 -1.58
C MET A 52 4.42 15.65 -0.48
N SER A 53 4.15 16.03 0.77
CA SER A 53 4.93 15.53 1.90
C SER A 53 4.66 14.05 2.15
N PHE A 54 5.60 13.36 2.80
CA PHE A 54 5.41 11.95 3.14
C PHE A 54 4.16 11.70 4.00
N GLU A 55 3.88 12.58 4.96
CA GLU A 55 2.69 12.46 5.81
C GLU A 55 1.39 12.57 4.99
N GLN A 56 1.32 13.51 4.04
CA GLN A 56 0.17 13.62 3.13
C GLN A 56 0.03 12.36 2.25
N PHE A 57 1.13 11.85 1.75
CA PHE A 57 1.16 10.62 0.94
C PHE A 57 0.70 9.39 1.74
N LYS A 58 1.14 9.28 3.00
CA LYS A 58 0.74 8.22 3.93
C LYS A 58 -0.76 8.26 4.24
N ILE A 59 -1.32 9.45 4.46
CA ILE A 59 -2.77 9.63 4.66
C ILE A 59 -3.56 9.19 3.42
N ASN A 60 -3.14 9.64 2.23
CA ASN A 60 -3.79 9.29 0.97
C ASN A 60 -3.73 7.78 0.67
N SER A 61 -2.61 7.14 0.97
CA SER A 61 -2.42 5.69 0.78
C SER A 61 -3.32 4.86 1.71
N LYS A 62 -3.60 5.36 2.92
CA LYS A 62 -4.56 4.72 3.84
C LYS A 62 -6.01 4.91 3.39
N SER A 63 -6.34 6.07 2.80
CA SER A 63 -7.68 6.37 2.28
C SER A 63 -8.07 5.50 1.07
N GLN A 64 -7.12 5.09 0.23
CA GLN A 64 -7.39 4.22 -0.92
C GLN A 64 -7.87 2.80 -0.55
N ARG A 65 -7.71 2.36 0.70
CA ARG A 65 -8.17 1.03 1.15
C ARG A 65 -9.71 0.90 1.20
N SER A 66 -10.47 1.96 0.99
CA SER A 66 -11.94 1.91 1.08
C SER A 66 -12.68 2.55 -0.09
N ILE A 67 -12.13 2.57 -1.30
CA ILE A 67 -12.97 2.86 -2.47
C ILE A 67 -13.78 1.57 -2.75
N LYS A 68 -14.92 1.44 -2.07
CA LYS A 68 -15.99 0.56 -2.53
C LYS A 68 -16.53 1.15 -3.83
N ARG A 69 -15.88 0.87 -4.95
CA ARG A 69 -16.47 1.11 -6.27
C ARG A 69 -17.70 0.21 -6.39
N SER A 70 -18.78 0.74 -6.93
CA SER A 70 -19.94 -0.10 -7.22
C SER A 70 -19.59 -1.06 -8.36
N GLU A 71 -20.30 -2.19 -8.42
CA GLU A 71 -20.06 -3.20 -9.45
C GLU A 71 -20.28 -2.62 -10.86
N GLU A 72 -21.23 -1.70 -10.98
CA GLU A 72 -21.53 -0.96 -12.21
C GLU A 72 -20.38 -0.06 -12.66
N GLU A 73 -19.71 0.64 -11.75
CA GLU A 73 -18.58 1.53 -12.05
C GLU A 73 -17.37 0.72 -12.56
N VAL A 74 -17.17 -0.49 -12.02
CA VAL A 74 -16.11 -1.41 -12.46
C VAL A 74 -16.41 -2.00 -13.84
N LEU A 75 -17.67 -2.35 -14.11
CA LEU A 75 -18.10 -2.86 -15.42
C LEU A 75 -17.99 -1.79 -16.51
N GLU A 76 -18.33 -0.54 -16.21
CA GLU A 76 -18.21 0.58 -17.15
C GLU A 76 -16.74 0.90 -17.48
N ASP A 77 -15.86 0.88 -16.48
CA ASP A 77 -14.41 1.09 -16.69
C ASP A 77 -13.81 -0.04 -17.55
N ALA A 78 -14.21 -1.29 -17.30
CA ALA A 78 -13.80 -2.44 -18.11
C ALA A 78 -14.25 -2.31 -19.57
N ASP A 79 -15.50 -1.89 -19.83
CA ASP A 79 -16.01 -1.69 -21.18
C ASP A 79 -15.29 -0.54 -21.92
N ASN A 80 -14.95 0.53 -21.20
CA ASN A 80 -14.18 1.65 -21.75
C ASN A 80 -12.75 1.25 -22.14
N ILE A 81 -12.09 0.42 -21.32
CA ILE A 81 -10.77 -0.15 -21.63
C ILE A 81 -10.87 -1.02 -22.89
N LEU A 82 -11.86 -1.92 -22.97
CA LEU A 82 -12.06 -2.78 -24.14
C LEU A 82 -12.31 -1.99 -25.43
N LYS A 83 -13.09 -0.90 -25.35
CA LYS A 83 -13.31 0.02 -26.48
C LYS A 83 -12.02 0.70 -26.91
N SER A 84 -11.22 1.20 -25.97
CA SER A 84 -9.95 1.87 -26.28
C SER A 84 -8.93 0.93 -26.95
N LEU A 85 -8.94 -0.36 -26.59
CA LEU A 85 -8.08 -1.38 -27.17
C LEU A 85 -8.50 -1.75 -28.60
N LYS A 86 -9.81 -1.81 -28.89
CA LYS A 86 -10.32 -2.07 -30.25
C LYS A 86 -10.03 -0.93 -31.23
N VAL A 87 -10.00 0.32 -30.76
CA VAL A 87 -9.68 1.50 -31.58
C VAL A 87 -8.20 1.54 -31.99
N LYS A 88 -7.32 0.87 -31.25
CA LYS A 88 -5.86 0.89 -31.47
C LYS A 88 -5.32 -0.29 -32.31
N ALA A 89 -6.19 -1.10 -32.93
CA ALA A 89 -5.77 -2.12 -33.89
C ALA A 89 -5.70 -1.51 -35.30
N PRO A 90 -4.50 -1.19 -35.84
CA PRO A 90 -4.38 -0.91 -37.27
C PRO A 90 -4.65 -2.19 -38.06
N ALA A 91 -5.47 -2.06 -39.11
CA ALA A 91 -5.65 -3.06 -40.16
C ALA A 91 -4.37 -3.27 -40.97
#